data_AF-A0A7K8XW69-F1
#
_entry.id   AF-A0A7K8XW69-F1
#
_cell.length_a   1.000
_cell.length_b   1.000
_cell.length_c   1.000
_cell.angle_alpha   90.00
_cell.angle_beta   90.00
_cell.angle_gamma   90.00
#
_symmetry.space_group_name_H-M   'P 1'
#
loop_
_entity.id
_entity.type
_entity.pdbx_description
1 polymer ?
#
loop_
_entity_poly.entity_id
_entity_poly.type
_entity_poly.pdbx_seq_one_letter_code
_entity_poly.pdbx_strand_id
1 'polypeptide(L)'
;NINARERRRMHDLNDALDELRAVIPYAHSPSVRKLSKIATLLLAKNYILMQAQALEEMRRLVAYLNQAAAAAALHPALGAYEQAAGYPFSAGLPPATSCPEKCAIFNSVSSSLCKQCTEKP
;
A
#
# COMPACT_ATOMS: atom_id res chain seq x y z
N ASN A 1 -50.42 -6.99 28.52
CA ASN A 1 -49.45 -8.08 28.79
C ASN A 1 -48.02 -7.54 28.63
N ILE A 2 -47.34 -7.22 29.74
CA ILE A 2 -46.02 -6.58 29.76
C ILE A 2 -44.90 -7.54 29.32
N ASN A 3 -44.95 -8.79 29.82
CA ASN A 3 -43.89 -9.79 29.58
C ASN A 3 -43.76 -10.16 28.09
N ALA A 4 -44.89 -10.27 27.38
CA ALA A 4 -44.86 -10.53 25.93
C ALA A 4 -44.26 -9.37 25.12
N ARG A 5 -44.35 -8.14 25.62
CA ARG A 5 -43.72 -6.97 24.99
C ARG A 5 -42.21 -6.98 25.21
N GLU A 6 -41.77 -7.25 26.44
CA GLU A 6 -40.33 -7.25 26.75
C GLU A 6 -39.58 -8.39 26.04
N ARG A 7 -40.21 -9.56 25.88
CA ARG A 7 -39.64 -10.63 25.06
C ARG A 7 -39.38 -10.18 23.63
N ARG A 8 -40.36 -9.51 22.99
CA ARG A 8 -40.20 -8.99 21.63
C ARG A 8 -39.04 -7.99 21.54
N ARG A 9 -39.00 -7.02 22.45
CA ARG A 9 -37.90 -6.05 22.53
C ARG A 9 -36.52 -6.72 22.67
N MET A 10 -36.42 -7.80 23.45
CA MET A 10 -35.17 -8.53 23.62
C MET A 10 -34.79 -9.33 22.37
N HIS A 11 -35.76 -9.85 21.61
CA HIS A 11 -35.52 -10.48 20.32
C HIS A 11 -34.99 -9.46 19.31
N ASP A 12 -35.66 -8.31 19.15
CA ASP A 12 -35.22 -7.24 18.24
C ASP A 12 -33.78 -6.78 18.55
N LEU A 13 -33.44 -6.66 19.84
CA LEU A 13 -32.09 -6.32 20.28
C LEU A 13 -31.06 -7.39 19.92
N ASN A 14 -31.41 -8.67 20.09
CA ASN A 14 -30.50 -9.76 19.77
C ASN A 14 -30.29 -9.89 18.26
N ASP A 15 -31.33 -9.65 17.46
CA ASP A 15 -31.27 -9.66 16.00
C ASP A 15 -30.35 -8.54 15.50
N ALA A 16 -30.52 -7.31 16.00
CA ALA A 16 -29.62 -6.20 15.70
C ALA A 16 -28.15 -6.48 16.11
N LEU A 17 -27.94 -7.20 17.22
CA LEU A 17 -26.59 -7.58 17.65
C LEU A 17 -25.99 -8.68 16.73
N ASP A 18 -26.81 -9.55 16.17
CA ASP A 18 -26.37 -10.55 15.19
C ASP A 18 -26.05 -9.91 13.83
N GLU A 19 -26.81 -8.90 13.40
CA GLU A 19 -26.44 -8.05 12.26
C GLU A 19 -25.12 -7.31 12.51
N LEU A 20 -24.88 -6.80 13.73
CA LEU A 20 -23.59 -6.21 14.08
C LEU A 20 -22.46 -7.24 14.00
N ARG A 21 -22.69 -8.49 14.42
CA ARG A 21 -21.69 -9.56 14.23
C ARG A 21 -21.38 -9.71 12.75
N ALA A 22 -22.38 -9.74 11.86
CA ALA A 22 -22.26 -9.94 10.41
C ALA A 22 -21.22 -9.03 9.73
N VAL A 23 -20.99 -7.83 10.26
CA VAL A 23 -20.04 -6.87 9.71
C VAL A 23 -18.67 -6.86 10.40
N ILE A 24 -18.49 -7.60 11.49
CA ILE A 24 -17.20 -7.68 12.19
C ILE A 24 -16.26 -8.65 11.44
N PRO A 25 -15.02 -8.22 11.11
CA PRO A 25 -14.04 -9.08 10.48
C PRO A 25 -13.73 -10.33 11.32
N TYR A 26 -13.55 -11.47 10.65
CA TYR A 26 -13.18 -12.76 11.26
C TYR A 26 -14.22 -13.37 12.22
N ALA A 27 -15.36 -12.73 12.43
CA ALA A 27 -16.42 -13.25 13.29
C ALA A 27 -17.26 -14.38 12.65
N HIS A 28 -17.12 -14.62 11.33
CA HIS A 28 -17.98 -15.52 10.54
C HIS A 28 -17.32 -16.81 10.08
N SER A 29 -16.18 -17.18 10.67
CA SER A 29 -15.57 -18.46 10.32
C SER A 29 -16.46 -19.62 10.80
N PRO A 30 -16.74 -20.62 9.95
CA PRO A 30 -17.51 -21.81 10.35
C PRO A 30 -16.91 -22.57 11.55
N SER A 31 -15.61 -22.39 11.81
CA SER A 31 -14.89 -22.98 12.95
C SER A 31 -14.91 -22.12 14.22
N VAL A 32 -15.37 -20.86 14.14
CA VAL A 32 -15.34 -19.90 15.24
C VAL A 32 -16.70 -19.86 15.94
N ARG A 33 -16.68 -19.91 17.27
CA ARG A 33 -17.90 -19.84 18.08
C ARG A 33 -18.53 -18.45 18.03
N LYS A 34 -19.85 -18.37 18.19
CA LYS A 34 -20.59 -17.11 18.31
C LYS A 34 -20.01 -16.26 19.44
N LEU A 35 -19.64 -15.03 19.10
CA LEU A 35 -19.09 -14.06 20.05
C LEU A 35 -20.11 -13.68 21.13
N SER A 36 -19.66 -13.52 22.37
CA SER A 36 -20.48 -12.97 23.46
C SER A 36 -20.91 -11.52 23.14
N LYS A 37 -21.92 -11.00 23.87
CA LYS A 37 -22.38 -9.62 23.66
C LYS A 37 -21.26 -8.62 23.89
N ILE A 38 -20.49 -8.78 24.97
CA ILE A 38 -19.37 -7.90 25.29
C ILE A 38 -18.24 -8.00 24.25
N ALA A 39 -17.88 -9.21 23.82
CA ALA A 39 -16.85 -9.40 22.80
C ALA A 39 -17.24 -8.75 21.48
N THR A 40 -18.51 -8.89 21.08
CA THR A 40 -19.05 -8.26 19.86
C THR A 40 -18.90 -6.73 19.93
N LEU A 41 -19.30 -6.11 21.04
CA LEU A 41 -19.21 -4.65 21.21
C LEU A 41 -17.75 -4.15 21.23
N LEU A 42 -16.84 -4.89 21.87
CA LEU A 42 -15.42 -4.56 21.89
C LEU A 42 -14.79 -4.62 20.48
N LEU A 43 -15.06 -5.70 19.74
CA LEU A 43 -14.57 -5.85 18.37
C LEU A 43 -15.15 -4.78 17.45
N ALA A 44 -16.45 -4.48 17.56
CA ALA A 44 -17.09 -3.42 16.78
C ALA A 44 -16.42 -2.06 17.03
N LYS A 45 -16.19 -1.68 18.29
CA LYS A 45 -15.50 -0.43 18.65
C LYS A 45 -14.11 -0.38 18.00
N ASN A 46 -13.32 -1.43 18.16
CA ASN A 46 -11.96 -1.49 17.62
C ASN A 46 -11.96 -1.44 16.09
N TYR A 47 -12.93 -2.10 15.45
CA TYR A 47 -13.07 -2.10 14.00
C TYR A 47 -13.39 -0.70 13.45
N ILE A 48 -14.28 0.05 14.11
CA ILE A 48 -14.56 1.45 13.75
C ILE A 48 -13.29 2.31 13.84
N LEU A 49 -12.53 2.20 14.94
CA LEU A 49 -11.29 2.96 15.13
C LEU A 49 -10.25 2.64 14.06
N MET A 50 -10.05 1.35 13.77
CA MET A 50 -9.11 0.89 12.75
C MET A 50 -9.51 1.40 11.36
N GLN A 51 -10.80 1.33 11.00
CA GLN A 51 -11.27 1.86 9.72
C GLN A 51 -11.09 3.38 9.62
N ALA A 52 -11.35 4.12 10.69
CA ALA A 52 -11.12 5.57 10.72
C ALA A 52 -9.64 5.92 10.49
N GLN A 53 -8.73 5.19 11.14
CA GLN A 53 -7.27 5.35 10.94
C GLN A 53 -6.86 4.99 9.50
N ALA A 54 -7.37 3.89 8.96
CA ALA A 54 -7.08 3.47 7.58
C ALA A 54 -7.53 4.53 6.56
N LEU A 55 -8.71 5.13 6.76
CA LEU A 55 -9.21 6.20 5.91
C LEU A 55 -8.35 7.46 5.99
N GLU A 56 -7.84 7.82 7.17
CA GLU A 56 -6.95 8.97 7.34
C GLU A 56 -5.60 8.75 6.63
N GLU A 57 -4.99 7.58 6.78
CA GLU A 57 -3.73 7.24 6.11
C GLU A 57 -3.89 7.19 4.58
N MET A 58 -5.02 6.66 4.08
CA MET A 58 -5.31 6.70 2.64
C MET A 58 -5.44 8.14 2.11
N ARG A 59 -6.10 9.04 2.85
CA ARG A 59 -6.19 10.47 2.47
C ARG A 59 -4.82 11.14 2.41
N ARG A 60 -3.95 10.86 3.38
CA ARG A 60 -2.57 11.36 3.41
C ARG A 60 -1.76 10.87 2.22
N LEU A 61 -1.85 9.58 1.90
CA LEU A 61 -1.15 8.99 0.77
C LEU A 61 -1.62 9.62 -0.57
N VAL A 62 -2.93 9.80 -0.74
CA VAL A 62 -3.48 10.46 -1.94
C VAL A 62 -2.97 11.91 -2.04
N ALA A 63 -2.94 12.66 -0.93
CA ALA A 63 -2.43 14.02 -0.93
C ALA A 63 -0.93 14.07 -1.30
N TYR A 64 -0.13 13.13 -0.82
CA TYR A 64 1.29 13.01 -1.15
C TYR A 64 1.49 12.73 -2.65
N LEU A 65 0.74 11.78 -3.22
CA LEU A 65 0.83 11.44 -4.64
C LEU A 65 0.40 12.61 -5.53
N ASN A 66 -0.64 13.34 -5.15
CA ASN A 66 -1.09 14.53 -5.89
C ASN A 66 -0.03 15.65 -5.88
N GLN A 67 0.65 15.86 -4.75
CA GLN A 67 1.75 16.81 -4.66
C GLN A 67 2.95 16.39 -5.52
N ALA A 68 3.31 15.11 -5.52
CA ALA A 68 4.37 14.57 -6.37
C ALA A 68 4.04 14.74 -7.87
N ALA A 69 2.79 14.47 -8.26
CA ALA A 69 2.32 14.69 -9.63
C ALA A 69 2.35 16.17 -10.04
N ALA A 70 1.95 17.08 -9.14
CA ALA A 70 2.02 18.52 -9.39
C ALA A 70 3.47 19.02 -9.54
N ALA A 71 4.40 18.51 -8.74
CA ALA A 71 5.83 18.84 -8.86
C ALA A 71 6.43 18.35 -10.18
N ALA A 72 6.04 17.15 -10.64
CA ALA A 72 6.46 16.62 -11.94
C ALA A 72 5.92 17.46 -13.13
N ALA A 73 4.71 18.02 -13.02
CA ALA A 73 4.12 18.87 -14.05
C ALA A 73 4.82 20.23 -14.20
N LEU A 74 5.47 20.76 -13.15
CA LEU A 74 6.23 22.02 -13.21
C LEU A 74 7.60 21.88 -13.90
N HIS A 75 8.09 20.67 -14.19
CA HIS A 75 9.33 20.43 -14.93
C HIS A 75 9.09 19.63 -16.23
N PRO A 76 8.67 20.27 -17.34
CA PRO A 76 8.52 19.58 -18.64
C PRO A 76 9.85 19.25 -19.35
N ALA A 77 11.02 19.54 -18.75
CA ALA A 77 12.23 19.83 -19.51
C ALA A 77 13.38 18.82 -19.34
N LEU A 78 13.11 17.51 -19.33
CA LEU A 78 14.18 16.49 -19.53
C LEU A 78 13.89 15.50 -20.68
N GLY A 79 12.87 15.76 -21.50
CA GLY A 79 12.54 14.95 -22.67
C GLY A 79 13.19 15.37 -24.00
N ALA A 80 14.09 16.35 -24.01
CA ALA A 80 14.60 16.97 -25.25
C ALA A 80 16.12 16.87 -25.42
N TYR A 81 16.68 15.65 -25.35
CA TYR A 81 18.06 15.40 -25.81
C TYR A 81 18.16 14.36 -26.94
N GLU A 82 17.14 14.17 -27.77
CA GLU A 82 17.32 13.41 -29.02
C GLU A 82 17.07 14.27 -30.25
N GLN A 83 18.06 15.10 -30.56
CA GLN A 83 18.22 15.65 -31.91
C GLN A 83 19.70 15.88 -32.21
N ALA A 84 20.45 14.80 -32.45
CA ALA A 84 21.73 14.89 -33.14
C ALA A 84 21.53 14.43 -34.58
N ALA A 85 21.66 15.40 -35.48
CA ALA A 85 21.60 15.31 -36.92
C ALA A 85 22.46 14.17 -37.49
N GLY A 86 22.01 13.61 -38.61
CA GLY A 86 22.65 12.49 -39.26
C GLY A 86 24.05 12.78 -39.82
N TYR A 87 24.90 11.75 -39.79
CA TYR A 87 25.97 11.50 -40.76
C TYR A 87 26.17 9.98 -40.92
N PRO A 88 26.52 9.49 -42.13
CA PRO A 88 26.65 8.07 -42.40
C PRO A 88 28.07 7.54 -42.14
N PHE A 89 28.15 6.26 -41.73
CA PHE A 89 29.23 5.30 -42.00
C PHE A 89 30.69 5.68 -41.62
N SER A 90 31.27 4.97 -40.66
CA SER A 90 32.50 4.18 -40.85
C SER A 90 32.85 3.32 -39.63
N ALA A 91 33.49 2.19 -39.94
CA ALA A 91 33.85 1.08 -39.07
C ALA A 91 34.91 1.39 -38.01
N GLY A 92 34.91 0.60 -36.92
CA GLY A 92 36.08 0.41 -36.04
C GLY A 92 35.75 0.31 -34.55
N LEU A 93 35.99 -0.85 -33.96
CA LEU A 93 36.09 -1.10 -32.50
C LEU A 93 37.51 -1.64 -32.22
N PRO A 94 38.02 -1.69 -30.96
CA PRO A 94 38.22 -0.67 -29.92
C PRO A 94 39.74 -0.59 -29.51
N PRO A 95 40.19 0.08 -28.41
CA PRO A 95 40.15 -0.59 -27.09
C PRO A 95 40.03 0.32 -25.84
N ALA A 96 39.69 -0.34 -24.73
CA ALA A 96 40.08 -0.06 -23.34
C ALA A 96 39.40 1.06 -22.53
N THR A 97 38.84 0.61 -21.40
CA THR A 97 38.77 1.24 -20.07
C THR A 97 37.99 2.54 -19.89
N SER A 98 36.76 2.40 -19.41
CA SER A 98 36.26 3.18 -18.25
C SER A 98 34.90 2.65 -17.81
N CYS A 99 34.83 2.08 -16.60
CA CYS A 99 33.57 1.90 -15.88
C CYS A 99 32.96 3.29 -15.64
N PRO A 100 31.69 3.57 -16.00
CA PRO A 100 31.08 4.84 -15.63
C PRO A 100 30.70 4.82 -14.14
N GLU A 101 31.24 5.81 -13.41
CA GLU A 101 30.78 6.24 -12.09
C GLU A 101 29.25 6.29 -12.03
N LYS A 102 28.65 5.37 -11.28
CA LYS A 102 27.32 5.54 -10.67
C LYS A 102 27.10 4.51 -9.56
N CYS A 103 28.02 4.47 -8.60
CA CYS A 103 27.79 3.90 -7.26
C CYS A 103 28.00 4.98 -6.21
N ALA A 104 27.17 6.02 -6.22
CA ALA A 104 27.21 7.06 -5.18
C ALA A 104 25.89 7.83 -5.08
N ILE A 105 24.72 7.21 -5.26
CA ILE A 105 23.45 7.82 -4.85
C ILE A 105 22.53 6.69 -4.37
N PHE A 106 22.08 6.78 -3.12
CA PHE A 106 21.36 5.76 -2.32
C PHE A 106 22.24 4.73 -1.61
N ASN A 107 22.81 5.21 -0.50
CA ASN A 107 23.14 4.35 0.62
C ASN A 107 21.84 3.83 1.25
N SER A 108 21.85 2.56 1.66
CA SER A 108 20.74 1.79 2.25
C SER A 108 19.64 1.33 1.29
N VAL A 109 19.87 0.26 0.52
CA VAL A 109 19.43 -1.12 0.84
C VAL A 109 20.24 -2.09 -0.03
N SER A 110 20.79 -3.14 0.59
CA SER A 110 21.66 -4.19 0.06
C SER A 110 21.38 -4.64 -1.39
N SER A 111 22.34 -4.41 -2.31
CA SER A 111 22.40 -5.12 -3.59
C SER A 111 23.72 -5.90 -3.68
N SER A 112 23.60 -7.22 -3.57
CA SER A 112 24.64 -8.25 -3.79
C SER A 112 25.24 -8.27 -5.21
N LEU A 113 25.04 -7.22 -6.00
CA LEU A 113 25.34 -7.17 -7.43
C LEU A 113 26.75 -6.64 -7.77
N CYS A 114 27.49 -6.10 -6.79
CA CYS A 114 28.83 -5.54 -7.04
C CYS A 114 29.99 -6.54 -6.90
N LYS A 115 29.73 -7.84 -6.65
CA LYS A 115 30.80 -8.83 -6.40
C LYS A 115 31.30 -9.60 -7.62
N GLN A 116 30.83 -9.31 -8.83
CA GLN A 116 31.21 -10.09 -10.03
C GLN A 116 32.07 -9.32 -11.04
N CYS A 117 33.10 -8.59 -10.58
CA CYS A 117 34.05 -7.92 -11.49
C CYS A 117 35.52 -8.26 -11.21
N THR A 118 35.81 -9.35 -10.51
CA THR A 118 37.19 -9.86 -10.36
C THR A 118 37.26 -11.31 -10.80
N GLU A 119 37.16 -11.57 -12.10
CA GLU A 119 37.94 -12.64 -12.72
C GLU A 119 38.26 -12.21 -14.16
N LYS A 120 39.56 -12.25 -14.47
CA LYS A 120 40.11 -12.13 -15.82
C LYS A 120 40.46 -13.57 -16.25
N PRO A 121 40.35 -13.92 -17.55
CA PRO A 121 40.74 -15.25 -18.02
C PRO A 121 42.22 -15.57 -17.73
#